data_AF-A0A920VKB9-F1
#
_entry.id   AF-A0A920VKB9-F1
#
_cell.length_a   1.000
_cell.length_b   1.000
_cell.length_c   1.000
_cell.angle_alpha   90.00
_cell.angle_beta   90.00
_cell.angle_gamma   90.00
#
_symmetry.space_group_name_H-M   'P 1'
#
loop_
_entity.id
_entity.type
_entity.pdbx_description
1 polymer ?
#
loop_
_entity_poly.entity_id
_entity_poly.type
_entity_poly.pdbx_seq_one_letter_code
_entity_poly.pdbx_strand_id
1 'polypeptide(L)'
;MARLVKERMSINTDPSKITIDELVNARTVSAVIQAFFGSSQLSQFMDQTNPLAEMTHKRRLSALGPGGLTRERAGFEVRDVHYSHYGRMCPIETPEGPNIGLITSLTTYSRINDLGFVETPYRRVKNGKVTRKIEWLSANEEEEVRIAQANAPLGPKGNFENEFVLCRERGDFPLLRPPISTIWMLHQTSLCLSRQH
;
A
#
# COMPACT_ATOMS: atom_id res chain seq x y z
N MET A 1 -23.46 20.05 1.42
CA MET A 1 -24.31 20.05 2.63
C MET A 1 -24.20 21.33 3.43
N ALA A 2 -23.01 21.74 3.90
CA ALA A 2 -22.82 22.96 4.70
C ALA A 2 -23.42 24.22 4.04
N ARG A 3 -23.33 24.33 2.71
CA ARG A 3 -23.99 25.40 1.94
C ARG A 3 -25.51 25.41 2.10
N LEU A 4 -26.16 24.25 2.01
CA LEU A 4 -27.62 24.10 2.04
C LEU A 4 -28.17 24.40 3.44
N VAL A 5 -27.41 24.02 4.48
CA VAL A 5 -27.69 24.40 5.87
C VAL A 5 -27.55 25.90 6.06
N LYS A 6 -26.46 26.51 5.56
CA LYS A 6 -26.27 27.98 5.62
C LYS A 6 -27.38 28.74 4.89
N GLU A 7 -27.78 28.28 3.70
CA GLU A 7 -28.89 28.88 2.96
C GLU A 7 -30.21 28.79 3.74
N ARG A 8 -30.52 27.65 4.37
CA ARG A 8 -31.72 27.51 5.23
C ARG A 8 -31.68 28.37 6.49
N MET A 9 -30.50 28.51 7.11
CA MET A 9 -30.30 29.41 8.26
C MET A 9 -30.45 30.88 7.87
N SER A 10 -30.04 31.28 6.66
CA SER A 10 -30.20 32.66 6.17
C SER A 10 -31.66 33.01 5.84
N ILE A 11 -32.47 32.03 5.44
CA ILE A 11 -33.89 32.23 5.10
C ILE A 11 -34.76 32.30 6.36
N ASN A 12 -34.43 31.52 7.39
CA ASN A 12 -35.20 31.47 8.63
C ASN A 12 -34.72 32.55 9.62
N THR A 13 -35.45 33.66 9.70
CA THR A 13 -35.08 34.85 10.50
C THR A 13 -35.34 34.72 12.00
N ASP A 14 -36.10 33.70 12.44
CA ASP A 14 -36.52 33.51 13.84
C ASP A 14 -35.79 32.31 14.48
N PRO A 15 -34.74 32.53 15.29
CA PRO A 15 -33.89 31.46 15.83
C PRO A 15 -34.64 30.51 16.78
N SER A 16 -35.77 30.96 17.35
CA SER A 16 -36.54 30.23 18.35
C SER A 16 -37.39 29.08 17.78
N LYS A 17 -37.60 29.07 16.45
CA LYS A 17 -38.45 28.09 15.75
C LYS A 17 -37.67 27.03 14.98
N ILE A 18 -36.34 27.15 14.90
CA ILE A 18 -35.53 26.27 14.06
C ILE A 18 -35.21 24.98 14.81
N THR A 19 -35.63 23.84 14.25
CA THR A 19 -35.24 22.51 14.74
C THR A 19 -34.09 21.94 13.90
N ILE A 20 -33.28 21.06 14.50
CA ILE A 20 -32.11 20.46 13.83
C ILE A 20 -32.55 19.60 12.63
N ASP A 21 -33.67 18.90 12.75
CA ASP A 21 -34.27 18.08 11.70
C ASP A 21 -34.67 18.88 10.44
N GLU A 22 -35.06 20.15 10.59
CA GLU A 22 -35.37 21.03 9.46
C GLU A 22 -34.12 21.55 8.74
N LEU A 23 -33.00 21.64 9.45
CA LEU A 23 -31.74 22.10 8.87
C LEU A 23 -31.02 20.99 8.10
N VAL A 24 -31.05 19.76 8.62
CA VAL A 24 -30.28 18.64 8.06
C VAL A 24 -31.14 17.77 7.14
N ASN A 25 -30.80 17.77 5.85
CA ASN A 25 -31.47 16.88 4.87
C ASN A 25 -30.70 15.56 4.69
N ALA A 26 -31.19 14.49 5.32
CA ALA A 26 -30.63 13.15 5.19
C ALA A 26 -30.67 12.61 3.73
N ARG A 27 -31.68 12.98 2.92
CA ARG A 27 -31.80 12.49 1.54
C ARG A 27 -30.62 12.93 0.67
N THR A 28 -30.08 14.12 0.92
CA THR A 28 -28.90 14.60 0.18
C THR A 28 -27.67 13.74 0.46
N VAL A 29 -27.51 13.25 1.70
CA VAL A 29 -26.42 12.33 2.06
C VAL A 29 -26.62 10.99 1.38
N SER A 30 -27.82 10.43 1.52
CA SER A 30 -28.15 9.12 0.92
C SER A 30 -27.96 9.13 -0.59
N ALA A 31 -28.34 10.22 -1.27
CA ALA A 31 -28.13 10.35 -2.72
C ALA A 31 -26.65 10.35 -3.11
N VAL A 32 -25.77 11.01 -2.34
CA VAL A 32 -24.32 11.00 -2.59
C VAL A 32 -23.73 9.61 -2.37
N ILE A 33 -24.16 8.92 -1.30
CA ILE A 33 -23.73 7.55 -1.02
C ILE A 33 -24.19 6.60 -2.13
N GLN A 34 -25.45 6.69 -2.55
CA GLN A 34 -26.00 5.87 -3.63
C GLN A 34 -25.31 6.14 -4.96
N ALA A 35 -25.03 7.41 -5.28
CA ALA A 35 -24.27 7.76 -6.47
C ALA A 35 -22.85 7.17 -6.42
N PHE A 36 -22.17 7.24 -5.27
CA PHE A 36 -20.85 6.66 -5.11
C PHE A 36 -20.86 5.14 -5.34
N PHE A 37 -21.72 4.38 -4.65
CA PHE A 37 -21.75 2.92 -4.81
C PHE A 37 -22.36 2.46 -6.14
N GLY A 38 -23.23 3.27 -6.76
CA GLY A 38 -23.92 2.92 -8.00
C GLY A 38 -23.13 3.20 -9.26
N SER A 39 -22.29 4.24 -9.31
CA SER A 39 -21.61 4.67 -10.54
C SER A 39 -20.11 4.95 -10.42
N SER A 40 -19.53 4.88 -9.21
CA SER A 40 -18.09 5.08 -9.06
C SER A 40 -17.28 3.94 -9.69
N GLN A 41 -16.20 4.29 -10.38
CA GLN A 41 -15.23 3.31 -10.92
C GLN A 41 -14.54 2.49 -9.82
N LEU A 42 -14.51 3.01 -8.58
CA LEU A 42 -13.96 2.31 -7.42
C LEU A 42 -14.97 1.33 -6.80
N SER A 43 -16.28 1.48 -7.10
CA SER A 43 -17.32 0.54 -6.70
C SER A 43 -17.45 -0.53 -7.78
N GLN A 44 -16.65 -1.59 -7.65
CA GLN A 44 -16.59 -2.66 -8.65
C GLN A 44 -17.47 -3.83 -8.26
N PHE A 45 -18.07 -4.50 -9.26
CA PHE A 45 -18.73 -5.78 -9.03
C PHE A 45 -17.70 -6.82 -8.60
N MET A 46 -17.96 -7.48 -7.48
CA MET A 46 -17.04 -8.45 -6.90
C MET A 46 -16.75 -9.60 -7.87
N ASP A 47 -15.49 -10.00 -7.96
CA ASP A 47 -15.11 -11.19 -8.72
C ASP A 47 -15.31 -12.41 -7.83
N GLN A 48 -16.26 -13.26 -8.22
CA GLN A 48 -16.70 -14.41 -7.44
C GLN A 48 -16.42 -15.73 -8.15
N THR A 49 -15.47 -15.74 -9.11
CA THR A 49 -15.10 -16.96 -9.83
C THR A 49 -14.58 -18.05 -8.89
N ASN A 50 -13.78 -17.65 -7.90
CA ASN A 50 -13.26 -18.54 -6.86
C ASN A 50 -12.80 -17.73 -5.63
N PRO A 51 -12.55 -18.37 -4.46
CA PRO A 51 -12.16 -17.65 -3.25
C PRO A 51 -10.86 -16.85 -3.37
N LEU A 52 -9.92 -17.28 -4.22
CA LEU A 52 -8.67 -16.56 -4.45
C LEU A 52 -8.93 -15.28 -5.25
N ALA A 53 -9.75 -15.35 -6.29
CA ALA A 53 -10.16 -14.19 -7.08
C ALA A 53 -10.87 -13.15 -6.18
N GLU A 54 -11.71 -13.61 -5.27
CA GLU A 54 -12.36 -12.74 -4.29
C GLU A 54 -11.34 -12.03 -3.38
N MET A 55 -10.37 -12.78 -2.86
CA MET A 55 -9.32 -12.21 -2.02
C MET A 55 -8.42 -11.23 -2.78
N THR A 56 -7.98 -11.58 -3.99
CA THR A 56 -7.17 -10.73 -4.86
C THR A 56 -7.90 -9.44 -5.19
N HIS A 57 -9.19 -9.50 -5.53
CA HIS A 57 -9.96 -8.31 -5.88
C HIS A 57 -10.08 -7.35 -4.68
N LYS A 58 -10.29 -7.85 -3.46
CA LYS A 58 -10.28 -7.03 -2.24
C LYS A 58 -8.91 -6.40 -1.92
N ARG A 59 -7.81 -6.99 -2.39
CA ARG A 59 -6.43 -6.51 -2.18
C ARG A 59 -5.86 -5.69 -3.34
N ARG A 60 -6.70 -5.36 -4.32
CA ARG A 60 -6.31 -4.65 -5.53
C ARG A 60 -6.06 -3.16 -5.25
N LEU A 61 -4.98 -2.65 -5.83
CA LEU A 61 -4.64 -1.24 -5.91
C LEU A 61 -4.89 -0.76 -7.33
N SER A 62 -5.56 0.38 -7.47
CA SER A 62 -5.88 0.97 -8.77
C SER A 62 -5.39 2.43 -8.80
N ALA A 63 -4.56 2.74 -9.78
CA ALA A 63 -4.20 4.13 -10.11
C ALA A 63 -5.29 4.84 -10.93
N LEU A 64 -6.26 4.08 -11.43
CA LEU A 64 -7.41 4.58 -12.19
C LEU A 64 -8.54 5.00 -11.24
N GLY A 65 -9.24 6.07 -11.59
CA GLY A 65 -10.41 6.56 -10.86
C GLY A 65 -10.48 8.09 -10.81
N PRO A 66 -11.55 8.64 -10.23
CA PRO A 66 -11.65 10.08 -10.01
C PRO A 66 -10.51 10.55 -9.09
N GLY A 67 -9.70 11.51 -9.57
CA GLY A 67 -8.50 12.00 -8.88
C GLY A 67 -7.23 11.19 -9.14
N GLY A 68 -7.33 10.07 -9.87
CA GLY A 68 -6.18 9.29 -10.34
C GLY A 68 -5.79 9.61 -11.78
N LEU A 69 -5.14 8.65 -12.43
CA LEU A 69 -4.72 8.73 -13.83
C LEU A 69 -5.84 8.23 -14.75
N THR A 70 -5.93 8.82 -15.96
CA THR A 70 -6.70 8.21 -17.05
C THR A 70 -5.79 7.27 -17.85
N ARG A 71 -6.38 6.28 -18.50
CA ARG A 71 -5.63 5.28 -19.28
C ARG A 71 -4.78 5.92 -20.39
N GLU A 72 -5.30 6.98 -21.02
CA GLU A 72 -4.62 7.67 -22.12
C GLU A 72 -3.46 8.57 -21.63
N ARG A 73 -3.55 9.04 -20.39
CA ARG A 73 -2.54 9.93 -19.78
C ARG A 73 -1.45 9.19 -19.02
N ALA A 74 -1.66 7.90 -18.75
CA ALA A 74 -0.68 7.06 -18.07
C ALA A 74 0.44 6.67 -19.05
N GLY A 75 1.56 7.40 -18.95
CA GLY A 75 2.80 7.12 -19.69
C GLY A 75 3.46 5.80 -19.30
N PHE A 76 4.62 5.51 -19.89
CA PHE A 76 5.37 4.28 -19.60
C PHE A 76 5.95 4.27 -18.18
N GLU A 77 6.49 5.40 -17.71
CA GLU A 77 7.16 5.51 -16.41
C GLU A 77 6.26 5.14 -15.21
N VAL A 78 4.97 5.44 -15.28
CA VAL A 78 4.02 5.13 -14.20
C VAL A 78 3.59 3.66 -14.17
N ARG A 79 3.89 2.90 -15.23
CA ARG A 79 3.55 1.47 -15.34
C ARG A 79 4.70 0.57 -14.93
N ASP A 80 5.92 1.10 -14.96
CA ASP A 80 7.12 0.34 -14.64
C ASP A 80 7.23 0.02 -13.14
N VAL A 81 7.94 -1.07 -12.84
CA VAL A 81 8.17 -1.51 -11.47
C VAL A 81 9.25 -0.65 -10.84
N HIS A 82 8.87 0.14 -9.83
CA HIS A 82 9.81 0.93 -9.05
C HIS A 82 10.41 0.11 -7.90
N TYR A 83 11.65 0.39 -7.51
CA TYR A 83 12.34 -0.35 -6.43
C TYR A 83 11.60 -0.24 -5.08
N SER A 84 10.90 0.87 -4.82
CA SER A 84 10.10 1.06 -3.60
C SER A 84 8.89 0.13 -3.52
N HIS A 85 8.46 -0.48 -4.63
CA HIS A 85 7.34 -1.43 -4.65
C HIS A 85 7.64 -2.71 -3.87
N TYR A 86 8.92 -3.05 -3.70
CA TYR A 86 9.34 -4.27 -3.03
C TYR A 86 8.75 -4.38 -1.61
N GLY A 87 8.10 -5.51 -1.35
CA GLY A 87 7.43 -5.75 -0.08
C GLY A 87 6.10 -5.02 0.10
N ARG A 88 5.72 -4.09 -0.79
CA ARG A 88 4.50 -3.27 -0.71
C ARG A 88 3.46 -3.62 -1.77
N MET A 89 3.87 -3.55 -3.04
CA MET A 89 3.05 -3.86 -4.21
C MET A 89 3.66 -5.05 -4.96
N CYS A 90 2.81 -5.94 -5.45
CA CYS A 90 3.24 -7.11 -6.19
C CYS A 90 3.75 -6.68 -7.58
N PRO A 91 5.01 -6.98 -7.95
CA PRO A 91 5.52 -6.64 -9.28
C PRO A 91 5.06 -7.61 -10.37
N ILE A 92 4.42 -8.72 -9.99
CA ILE A 92 4.00 -9.80 -10.90
C ILE A 92 2.51 -9.75 -11.19
N GLU A 93 1.70 -9.53 -10.14
CA GLU A 93 0.25 -9.58 -10.22
C GLU A 93 -0.31 -8.25 -10.74
N THR A 94 -0.30 -8.13 -12.06
CA THR A 94 -0.94 -7.06 -12.83
C THR A 94 -1.75 -7.68 -13.97
N PRO A 95 -2.91 -7.12 -14.34
CA PRO A 95 -3.61 -7.54 -15.55
C PRO A 95 -2.72 -7.33 -16.78
N GLU A 96 -2.78 -8.28 -17.70
CA GLU A 96 -2.16 -8.13 -19.02
C GLU A 96 -2.98 -7.15 -19.89
N GLY A 97 -2.31 -6.53 -20.87
CA GLY A 97 -2.94 -5.61 -21.81
C GLY A 97 -2.95 -4.15 -21.36
N PRO A 98 -4.01 -3.37 -21.64
CA PRO A 98 -3.96 -1.90 -21.53
C PRO A 98 -3.86 -1.37 -20.09
N ASN A 99 -4.26 -2.18 -19.10
CA ASN A 99 -4.21 -1.82 -17.68
C ASN A 99 -2.91 -2.26 -16.98
N ILE A 100 -1.93 -2.80 -17.73
CA ILE A 100 -0.65 -3.24 -17.16
C ILE A 100 0.03 -2.11 -16.36
N GLY A 101 0.45 -2.40 -15.13
CA GLY A 101 1.09 -1.46 -14.22
C GLY A 101 0.15 -0.46 -13.53
N LEU A 102 -1.08 -0.29 -14.03
CA LEU A 102 -2.07 0.65 -13.45
C LEU A 102 -2.98 -0.01 -12.42
N ILE A 103 -3.08 -1.34 -12.50
CA ILE A 103 -3.79 -2.17 -11.53
C ILE A 103 -2.78 -3.18 -11.00
N THR A 104 -2.56 -3.16 -9.70
CA THR A 104 -1.63 -4.07 -9.02
C THR A 104 -2.29 -4.63 -7.77
N SER A 105 -1.62 -5.54 -7.07
CA SER A 105 -2.10 -6.11 -5.81
C SER A 105 -1.14 -5.81 -4.66
N LEU A 106 -1.68 -5.69 -3.45
CA LEU A 106 -0.87 -5.62 -2.23
C LEU A 106 -0.12 -6.94 -2.01
N THR A 107 1.17 -6.85 -1.67
CA THR A 107 1.97 -8.00 -1.24
C THR A 107 1.41 -8.68 0.01
N THR A 108 1.86 -9.89 0.32
CA THR A 108 1.33 -10.71 1.43
C THR A 108 1.41 -10.02 2.80
N TYR A 109 2.53 -9.39 3.10
CA TYR A 109 2.81 -8.81 4.42
C TYR A 109 2.63 -7.30 4.48
N SER A 110 2.20 -6.63 3.41
CA SER A 110 2.02 -5.18 3.46
C SER A 110 0.78 -4.77 4.24
N ARG A 111 0.86 -3.58 4.83
CA ARG A 111 -0.26 -2.90 5.50
C ARG A 111 -0.29 -1.44 5.11
N ILE A 112 -1.44 -0.80 5.30
CA ILE A 112 -1.61 0.65 5.11
C ILE A 112 -1.59 1.31 6.49
N ASN A 113 -0.83 2.39 6.65
CA ASN A 113 -0.79 3.16 7.89
C ASN A 113 -1.87 4.24 7.94
N ASP A 114 -2.00 4.94 9.08
CA ASP A 114 -3.05 5.94 9.29
C ASP A 114 -2.96 7.14 8.33
N LEU A 115 -1.78 7.37 7.75
CA LEU A 115 -1.53 8.42 6.75
C LEU A 115 -1.80 7.95 5.31
N GLY A 116 -2.06 6.66 5.10
CA GLY A 116 -2.33 6.06 3.79
C GLY A 116 -1.09 5.50 3.07
N PHE A 117 0.09 5.45 3.70
CA PHE A 117 1.28 4.84 3.11
C PHE A 117 1.31 3.33 3.32
N VAL A 118 1.88 2.62 2.36
CA VAL A 118 2.08 1.16 2.44
C VAL A 118 3.39 0.85 3.15
N GLU A 119 3.32 0.05 4.21
CA GLU A 119 4.45 -0.37 5.03
C GLU A 119 4.72 -1.87 4.88
N THR A 120 5.98 -2.24 5.04
CA THR A 120 6.46 -3.62 4.99
C THR A 120 7.17 -3.97 6.31
N PRO A 121 7.00 -5.19 6.85
CA PRO A 121 7.67 -5.59 8.09
C PRO A 121 9.11 -6.06 7.83
N TYR A 122 10.02 -5.57 8.66
CA TYR A 122 11.43 -5.94 8.66
C TYR A 122 11.90 -6.34 10.07
N ARG A 123 12.92 -7.20 10.13
CA ARG A 123 13.58 -7.61 11.37
C ARG A 123 14.78 -6.72 11.63
N ARG A 124 14.88 -6.17 12.85
CA ARG A 124 16.03 -5.35 13.23
C ARG A 124 17.30 -6.19 13.38
N VAL A 125 18.40 -5.77 12.76
CA VAL A 125 19.73 -6.34 13.04
C VAL A 125 20.47 -5.41 13.99
N LYS A 126 21.03 -5.96 15.07
CA LYS A 126 21.86 -5.21 16.01
C LYS A 126 23.23 -5.90 16.12
N ASN A 127 24.30 -5.17 15.85
CA ASN A 127 25.68 -5.68 15.91
C ASN A 127 25.89 -6.99 15.13
N GLY A 128 25.36 -7.07 13.89
CA GLY A 128 25.46 -8.27 13.05
C GLY A 128 24.56 -9.44 13.44
N LYS A 129 23.70 -9.28 14.47
CA LYS A 129 22.74 -10.30 14.93
C LYS A 129 21.31 -9.91 14.59
N VAL A 130 20.61 -10.78 13.88
CA VAL A 130 19.20 -10.62 13.52
C VAL A 130 18.32 -10.86 14.76
N THR A 131 17.56 -9.85 15.16
CA THR A 131 16.65 -9.94 16.31
C THR A 131 15.28 -10.50 15.91
N ARG A 132 14.42 -10.77 16.90
CA ARG A 132 13.00 -11.12 16.68
C ARG A 132 12.08 -9.89 16.66
N LYS A 133 12.63 -8.69 16.85
CA LYS A 133 11.86 -7.45 16.83
C LYS A 133 11.50 -7.12 15.38
N ILE A 134 10.21 -7.04 15.10
CA ILE A 134 9.64 -6.62 13.82
C ILE A 134 9.34 -5.13 13.90
N GLU A 135 9.80 -4.38 12.92
CA GLU A 135 9.44 -2.97 12.73
C GLU A 135 8.91 -2.80 11.31
N TRP A 136 7.91 -1.93 11.18
CA TRP A 136 7.24 -1.67 9.92
C TRP A 136 7.83 -0.39 9.35
N LEU A 137 8.30 -0.46 8.10
CA LEU A 137 8.95 0.66 7.44
C LEU A 137 8.14 1.09 6.23
N SER A 138 7.84 2.38 6.17
CA SER A 138 7.36 3.06 4.97
C SER A 138 8.45 3.10 3.90
N ALA A 139 8.09 3.49 2.66
CA ALA A 139 9.07 3.58 1.57
C ALA A 139 10.22 4.55 1.89
N ASN A 140 9.89 5.69 2.50
CA ASN A 140 10.87 6.72 2.85
C ASN A 140 11.82 6.27 3.96
N GLU A 141 11.30 5.65 5.01
CA GLU A 141 12.14 5.13 6.12
C GLU A 141 13.06 4.00 5.63
N GLU A 142 12.62 3.25 4.62
CA GLU A 142 13.44 2.20 4.03
C GLU A 142 14.67 2.75 3.29
N GLU A 143 14.60 3.95 2.71
CA GLU A 143 15.73 4.54 1.98
C GLU A 143 16.90 4.94 2.87
N GLU A 144 16.66 5.17 4.16
CA GLU A 144 17.69 5.53 5.14
C GLU A 144 18.41 4.30 5.71
N VAL A 145 17.93 3.10 5.37
CA VAL A 145 18.42 1.85 5.94
C VAL A 145 18.87 0.89 4.84
N ARG A 146 19.69 -0.08 5.22
CA ARG A 146 20.17 -1.13 4.31
C ARG A 146 19.42 -2.42 4.62
N ILE A 147 18.87 -3.06 3.61
CA ILE A 147 18.03 -4.25 3.79
C ILE A 147 18.78 -5.48 3.33
N ALA A 148 19.20 -6.35 4.25
CA ALA A 148 19.69 -7.67 3.94
C ALA A 148 18.57 -8.56 3.39
N GLN A 149 18.91 -9.38 2.39
CA GLN A 149 17.96 -10.35 1.84
C GLN A 149 17.57 -11.43 2.87
N ALA A 150 16.34 -11.93 2.76
CA ALA A 150 15.80 -12.93 3.67
C ALA A 150 16.49 -14.31 3.57
N ASN A 151 17.17 -14.59 2.47
CA ASN A 151 17.89 -15.85 2.18
C ASN A 151 19.35 -15.86 2.68
N ALA A 152 19.83 -14.77 3.30
CA ALA A 152 21.18 -14.71 3.82
C ALA A 152 21.40 -15.79 4.91
N PRO A 153 22.48 -16.60 4.83
CA PRO A 153 22.72 -17.67 5.79
C PRO A 153 22.97 -17.12 7.20
N LEU A 154 22.24 -17.67 8.17
CA LEU A 154 22.32 -17.30 9.57
C LEU A 154 22.78 -18.49 10.40
N GLY A 155 23.77 -18.25 11.27
CA GLY A 155 24.21 -19.25 12.23
C GLY A 155 23.19 -19.46 13.36
N PRO A 156 23.40 -20.47 14.23
CA PRO A 156 22.45 -20.88 15.27
C PRO A 156 22.08 -19.76 16.25
N LYS A 157 22.97 -18.79 16.44
CA LYS A 157 22.80 -17.65 17.35
C LYS A 157 22.13 -16.44 16.69
N GLY A 158 21.79 -16.53 15.40
CA GLY A 158 21.18 -15.45 14.60
C GLY A 158 22.17 -14.45 14.02
N ASN A 159 23.46 -14.79 13.97
CA ASN A 159 24.49 -13.97 13.33
C ASN A 159 24.61 -14.37 11.85
N PHE A 160 24.99 -13.44 10.98
CA PHE A 160 25.34 -13.77 9.59
C PHE A 160 26.57 -14.69 9.56
N GLU A 161 26.51 -15.76 8.77
CA GLU A 161 27.65 -16.67 8.59
C GLU A 161 28.71 -16.09 7.66
N ASN A 162 28.26 -15.38 6.63
CA ASN A 162 29.13 -14.78 5.62
C ASN A 162 29.71 -13.44 6.09
N GLU A 163 30.93 -13.18 5.65
CA GLU A 163 31.59 -11.88 5.85
C GLU A 163 30.90 -10.75 5.06
N PHE A 164 30.40 -11.05 3.86
CA PHE A 164 29.65 -10.11 3.03
C PHE A 164 28.22 -10.60 2.84
N VAL A 165 27.27 -9.70 3.00
CA VAL A 165 25.84 -9.96 2.83
C VAL A 165 25.31 -9.06 1.73
N LEU A 166 24.58 -9.66 0.79
CA LEU A 166 23.89 -8.91 -0.25
C LEU A 166 22.78 -8.08 0.39
N CYS A 167 22.95 -6.77 0.33
CA CYS A 167 22.00 -5.81 0.87
C CYS A 167 21.39 -5.02 -0.26
N ARG A 168 20.15 -4.60 -0.07
CA ARG A 168 19.48 -3.62 -0.91
C ARG A 168 19.65 -2.24 -0.30
N GLU A 169 20.07 -1.30 -1.13
CA GLU A 169 20.18 0.11 -0.79
C GLU A 169 19.55 0.88 -1.95
N ARG A 170 18.32 1.36 -1.75
CA ARG A 170 17.49 1.99 -2.79
C ARG A 170 17.30 1.05 -4.00
N GLY A 171 17.87 1.39 -5.15
CA GLY A 171 17.84 0.61 -6.38
C GLY A 171 19.05 -0.32 -6.58
N ASP A 172 20.07 -0.22 -5.73
CA ASP A 172 21.32 -0.97 -5.86
C ASP A 172 21.39 -2.15 -4.88
N PHE A 173 22.27 -3.11 -5.22
CA PHE A 173 22.47 -4.33 -4.45
C PHE A 173 23.95 -4.50 -4.02
N PRO A 174 24.48 -3.63 -3.14
CA PRO A 174 25.85 -3.75 -2.68
C PRO A 174 26.08 -4.96 -1.77
N LEU A 175 27.29 -5.54 -1.85
CA LEU A 175 27.80 -6.50 -0.89
C LEU A 175 28.41 -5.76 0.30
N LEU A 176 27.83 -5.90 1.48
CA LEU A 176 28.23 -5.15 2.67
C LEU A 176 28.67 -6.07 3.81
N ARG A 177 29.63 -5.61 4.61
CA ARG A 177 30.10 -6.33 5.80
C ARG A 177 29.18 -6.02 7.00
N PRO A 178 28.63 -7.02 7.71
CA PRO A 178 27.87 -6.78 8.93
C PRO A 178 28.82 -6.47 10.10
N PRO A 179 29.06 -5.17 10.39
CA PRO A 179 28.49 -4.61 11.61
C PRO A 179 27.95 -3.18 11.40
N ILE A 180 27.45 -2.86 10.20
CA ILE A 180 26.78 -1.58 9.96
C ILE A 180 25.51 -1.55 10.82
N SER A 181 25.38 -0.52 11.65
CA SER A 181 24.31 -0.28 12.63
C SER A 181 22.89 -0.18 12.05
N THR A 182 22.76 -0.29 10.72
CA THR A 182 21.56 0.06 9.96
C THR A 182 21.17 -1.03 8.97
N ILE A 183 21.41 -2.29 9.33
CA ILE A 183 20.92 -3.43 8.55
C ILE A 183 19.58 -3.90 9.11
N TRP A 184 18.61 -4.12 8.24
CA TRP A 184 17.37 -4.83 8.54
C TRP A 184 17.26 -6.06 7.67
N MET A 185 16.59 -7.11 8.12
CA MET A 185 16.39 -8.32 7.33
C MET A 185 14.90 -8.46 6.99
N LEU A 186 14.59 -8.71 5.73
CA LEU A 186 13.19 -8.88 5.31
C LEU A 186 12.56 -10.08 6.02
N HIS A 187 11.37 -9.89 6.61
CA HIS A 187 10.67 -10.93 7.35
C HIS A 187 9.97 -11.89 6.38
N GLN A 188 10.71 -12.92 5.93
CA GLN A 188 10.28 -13.97 5.01
C GLN A 188 9.75 -13.44 3.66
N THR A 189 10.31 -14.04 2.60
CA THR A 189 9.99 -13.78 1.20
C THR A 189 8.53 -13.45 0.96
N SER A 190 8.27 -12.30 0.32
CA SER A 190 7.08 -12.19 -0.51
C SER A 190 7.06 -13.44 -1.40
N LEU A 191 6.02 -14.25 -1.26
CA LEU A 191 5.84 -15.52 -1.97
C LEU A 191 5.94 -15.40 -3.50
N CYS A 192 5.98 -14.18 -4.04
CA CYS A 192 6.11 -13.92 -5.46
C CYS A 192 7.51 -14.20 -6.04
N LEU A 193 8.60 -14.08 -5.28
CA LEU A 193 9.96 -14.26 -5.83
C LEU A 193 10.50 -15.69 -5.68
N SER A 194 9.87 -16.54 -4.86
CA SER A 194 10.35 -17.91 -4.62
C SER A 194 9.90 -18.94 -5.66
N ARG A 195 9.33 -18.51 -6.80
CA ARG A 195 8.84 -19.39 -7.88
C ARG A 195 9.69 -19.40 -9.15
N GLN A 196 10.88 -18.79 -9.15
CA GLN A 196 11.76 -18.74 -10.34
C GLN A 196 13.00 -19.66 -10.28
N HIS A 197 13.05 -20.63 -9.37
CA HIS A 197 14.05 -21.70 -9.41
C HIS A 197 13.41 -23.07 -9.19
#